data_AF-A0A0G4F1P4-F1
#
_entry.id   AF-A0A0G4F1P4-F1
#
_cell.length_a   1.000
_cell.length_b   1.000
_cell.length_c   1.000
_cell.angle_alpha   90.00
_cell.angle_beta   90.00
_cell.angle_gamma   90.00
#
_symmetry.space_group_name_H-M   'P 1'
#
loop_
_entity.id
_entity.type
_entity.pdbx_description
1 polymer ?
#
loop_
_entity_poly.entity_id
_entity_poly.type
_entity_poly.pdbx_seq_one_letter_code
_entity_poly.pdbx_strand_id
1 'polypeptide(L)'
;MLSAEGSESGKDEASLTEIEAFRRKLTEGSMFIGQSGESPDASTSWARLIDEPRTDGGCVVVANPSRWLGKRHSKRLEKFGLRSVTYDMLPCVLLYPQDGSRSSDEFSGVLLGRRSGMLVGDLEFVGDVEFDQSRFMLEPLWFGGRELKDSPLSIVAADSQKGGFLFSDDLNELSTPEGTPYASVSFFLGRTRLSREEMDDFLITECSRDIIFRVRSRGEPSVAREILALLGQ
;
A
#
# COMPACT_ATOMS: atom_id res chain seq x y z
N MET A 1 24.32 16.61 64.88
CA MET A 1 24.49 17.88 64.15
C MET A 1 25.10 17.56 62.79
N LEU A 2 24.27 17.60 61.74
CA LEU A 2 24.50 18.19 60.41
C LEU A 2 23.36 17.71 59.47
N SER A 3 22.56 18.68 59.00
CA SER A 3 21.52 18.62 57.96
C SER A 3 22.13 18.30 56.57
N ALA A 4 21.47 18.11 55.41
CA ALA A 4 20.15 18.41 54.83
C ALA A 4 20.00 17.50 53.56
N GLU A 5 18.84 16.94 53.23
CA GLU A 5 17.88 17.38 52.18
C GLU A 5 18.44 17.79 50.79
N GLY A 6 17.81 17.26 49.72
CA GLY A 6 17.91 17.72 48.33
C GLY A 6 17.78 16.58 47.31
N SER A 7 16.60 15.99 47.08
CA SER A 7 15.64 16.36 46.00
C SER A 7 16.19 16.24 44.56
N GLU A 8 16.24 15.02 44.02
CA GLU A 8 16.34 14.77 42.58
C GLU A 8 14.93 14.74 41.96
N SER A 9 14.33 15.91 41.72
CA SER A 9 13.06 16.01 40.97
C SER A 9 13.09 17.18 39.97
N GLY A 10 13.93 17.08 38.95
CA GLY A 10 14.08 18.16 37.97
C GLY A 10 14.48 17.75 36.55
N LYS A 11 14.55 16.44 36.24
CA LYS A 11 14.97 15.95 34.90
C LYS A 11 13.84 15.34 34.07
N ASP A 12 12.67 15.08 34.65
CA ASP A 12 11.55 14.43 33.94
C ASP A 12 10.55 15.42 33.34
N GLU A 13 10.45 16.65 33.84
CA GLU A 13 9.53 17.65 33.26
C GLU A 13 10.06 18.22 31.93
N ALA A 14 11.37 18.44 31.80
CA ALA A 14 11.96 18.97 30.57
C ALA A 14 11.76 18.03 29.37
N SER A 15 11.87 16.72 29.58
CA SER A 15 11.70 15.68 28.56
C SER A 15 10.25 15.47 28.17
N LEU A 16 9.30 15.60 29.11
CA LEU A 16 7.87 15.60 28.80
C LEU A 16 7.46 16.84 27.98
N THR A 17 8.01 18.00 28.32
CA THR A 17 7.71 19.26 27.60
C THR A 17 8.24 19.22 26.15
N GLU A 18 9.39 18.60 25.91
CA GLU A 18 9.94 18.40 24.55
C GLU A 18 9.11 17.40 23.73
N ILE A 19 8.64 16.31 24.35
CA ILE A 19 7.77 15.32 23.71
C ILE A 19 6.40 15.94 23.37
N GLU A 20 5.85 16.76 24.26
CA GLU A 20 4.60 17.48 24.00
C GLU A 20 4.77 18.56 22.93
N ALA A 21 5.88 19.31 22.94
CA ALA A 21 6.19 20.27 21.88
C ALA A 21 6.38 19.59 20.51
N PHE A 22 6.96 18.39 20.48
CA PHE A 22 7.09 17.57 19.28
C PHE A 22 5.73 17.04 18.79
N ARG A 23 4.89 16.54 19.70
CA ARG A 23 3.51 16.11 19.38
C ARG A 23 2.65 17.27 18.88
N ARG A 24 2.82 18.46 19.46
CA ARG A 24 2.13 19.68 19.02
C ARG A 24 2.61 20.12 17.63
N LYS A 25 3.92 20.01 17.35
CA LYS A 25 4.46 20.20 15.99
C LYS A 25 3.91 19.20 14.97
N LEU A 26 3.64 17.95 15.37
CA LEU A 26 3.00 16.96 14.49
C LEU A 26 1.52 17.26 14.22
N THR A 27 0.82 17.90 15.16
CA THR A 27 -0.59 18.30 14.99
C THR A 27 -0.74 19.65 14.28
N GLU A 28 0.14 20.61 14.56
CA GLU A 28 0.20 21.92 13.89
C GLU A 28 0.84 21.82 12.49
N GLY A 29 1.72 20.84 12.28
CA GLY A 29 2.27 20.46 10.98
C GLY A 29 1.34 19.60 10.13
N SER A 30 0.10 19.36 10.58
CA SER A 30 -0.99 18.91 9.71
C SER A 30 -1.28 20.03 8.72
N MET A 31 -0.49 20.06 7.65
CA MET A 31 -0.70 20.91 6.49
C MET A 31 -2.08 20.60 5.91
N PHE A 32 -3.05 21.41 6.33
CA PHE A 32 -4.04 21.99 5.43
C PHE A 32 -3.28 22.58 4.23
N ILE A 33 -3.08 21.77 3.18
CA ILE A 33 -2.74 22.30 1.87
C ILE A 33 -4.01 22.96 1.34
N GLY A 34 -3.89 24.26 1.10
CA GLY A 34 -4.99 25.18 0.87
C GLY A 34 -5.90 24.80 -0.29
N GLN A 35 -7.18 25.14 -0.11
CA GLN A 35 -8.07 25.43 -1.22
C GLN A 35 -7.58 26.71 -1.91
N SER A 36 -6.65 26.59 -2.86
CA SER A 36 -6.49 27.58 -3.91
C SER A 36 -7.42 27.20 -5.05
N GLY A 37 -8.41 28.06 -5.31
CA GLY A 37 -9.38 27.91 -6.39
C GLY A 37 -8.74 28.06 -7.77
N GLU A 38 -8.05 27.01 -8.20
CA GLU A 38 -7.77 26.77 -9.61
C GLU A 38 -8.79 25.76 -10.12
N SER A 39 -9.34 26.05 -11.31
CA SER A 39 -10.17 25.11 -12.06
C SER A 39 -9.51 23.74 -12.10
N PRO A 40 -10.24 22.61 -11.97
CA PRO A 40 -9.64 21.30 -12.08
C PRO A 40 -9.04 21.16 -13.47
N ASP A 41 -7.72 21.32 -13.55
CA ASP A 41 -6.96 21.10 -14.77
C ASP A 41 -7.22 19.67 -15.24
N ALA A 42 -7.35 19.53 -16.56
CA ALA A 42 -7.55 18.27 -17.26
C ALA A 42 -6.36 17.29 -17.16
N SER A 43 -5.48 17.46 -16.16
CA SER A 43 -4.31 16.63 -15.84
C SER A 43 -4.58 15.55 -14.78
N THR A 44 -5.82 15.44 -14.28
CA THR A 44 -6.14 14.69 -13.04
C THR A 44 -6.67 13.26 -13.25
N SER A 45 -6.71 12.69 -14.47
CA SER A 45 -7.26 11.33 -14.67
C SER A 45 -6.20 10.24 -14.49
N TRP A 46 -5.80 9.97 -13.25
CA TRP A 46 -4.88 8.86 -12.93
C TRP A 46 -5.58 7.51 -12.76
N ALA A 47 -6.91 7.48 -12.82
CA ALA A 47 -7.73 6.28 -12.92
C ALA A 47 -8.67 6.42 -14.13
N ARG A 48 -8.80 5.36 -14.93
CA ARG A 48 -9.73 5.28 -16.07
C ARG A 48 -10.23 3.86 -16.22
N LEU A 49 -11.55 3.70 -16.38
CA LEU A 49 -12.16 2.40 -16.70
C LEU A 49 -11.60 1.84 -18.01
N ILE A 50 -11.27 0.55 -17.98
CA ILE A 50 -10.86 -0.22 -19.14
C ILE A 50 -11.69 -1.50 -19.23
N ASP A 51 -11.85 -2.02 -20.44
CA ASP A 51 -12.73 -3.18 -20.68
C ASP A 51 -12.06 -4.50 -20.29
N GLU A 52 -10.74 -4.60 -20.47
CA GLU A 52 -10.00 -5.84 -20.24
C GLU A 52 -8.84 -5.66 -19.26
N PRO A 53 -8.64 -6.64 -18.35
CA PRO A 53 -7.53 -6.59 -17.42
C PRO A 53 -6.20 -6.80 -18.15
N ARG A 54 -5.27 -5.88 -17.94
CA ARG A 54 -3.88 -6.02 -18.37
C ARG A 54 -3.02 -6.47 -17.19
N THR A 55 -2.07 -7.35 -17.44
CA THR A 55 -1.13 -7.85 -16.43
C THR A 55 0.27 -7.29 -16.62
N ASP A 56 0.45 -6.26 -17.45
CA ASP A 56 1.74 -5.58 -17.69
C ASP A 56 2.22 -4.69 -16.53
N GLY A 57 1.42 -4.60 -15.45
CA GLY A 57 1.66 -3.70 -14.33
C GLY A 57 1.10 -2.31 -14.64
N GLY A 58 0.06 -1.91 -13.91
CA GLY A 58 -0.68 -0.67 -14.19
C GLY A 58 -2.19 -0.84 -14.29
N CYS A 59 -2.70 -2.06 -14.06
CA CYS A 59 -4.11 -2.33 -13.92
C CYS A 59 -4.47 -2.56 -12.45
N VAL A 60 -5.48 -1.86 -11.97
CA VAL A 60 -6.07 -2.06 -10.64
C VAL A 60 -7.52 -2.48 -10.83
N VAL A 61 -7.96 -3.44 -10.04
CA VAL A 61 -9.35 -3.85 -9.99
C VAL A 61 -9.94 -3.48 -8.64
N VAL A 62 -11.06 -2.77 -8.65
CA VAL A 62 -11.78 -2.36 -7.45
C VAL A 62 -13.13 -3.07 -7.41
N ALA A 63 -13.46 -3.65 -6.26
CA ALA A 63 -14.71 -4.37 -6.06
C ALA A 63 -15.90 -3.45 -6.38
N ASN A 64 -16.80 -3.88 -7.28
CA ASN A 64 -17.93 -3.09 -7.70
C ASN A 64 -18.94 -2.95 -6.54
N PRO A 65 -19.24 -1.73 -6.04
CA PRO A 65 -20.15 -1.54 -4.91
C PRO A 65 -21.51 -2.21 -5.11
N SER A 66 -22.06 -2.19 -6.32
CA SER A 66 -23.37 -2.79 -6.64
C SER A 66 -23.37 -4.33 -6.56
N ARG A 67 -22.21 -4.96 -6.71
CA ARG A 67 -22.03 -6.42 -6.64
C ARG A 67 -21.65 -6.88 -5.23
N TRP A 68 -20.88 -6.07 -4.52
CA TRP A 68 -20.28 -6.41 -3.23
C TRP A 68 -21.11 -5.97 -2.03
N LEU A 69 -21.74 -4.80 -2.09
CA LEU A 69 -22.57 -4.29 -1.00
C LEU A 69 -23.96 -4.94 -1.03
N GLY A 70 -24.43 -5.41 0.13
CA GLY A 70 -25.77 -6.01 0.27
C GLY A 70 -25.88 -7.51 0.00
N LYS A 71 -24.81 -8.19 -0.45
CA LYS A 71 -24.76 -9.65 -0.61
C LYS A 71 -23.86 -10.31 0.43
N ARG A 72 -24.20 -11.53 0.84
CA ARG A 72 -23.34 -12.35 1.72
C ARG A 72 -22.27 -13.04 0.88
N HIS A 73 -21.06 -12.48 0.89
CA HIS A 73 -19.89 -12.98 0.16
C HIS A 73 -18.87 -13.69 1.07
N SER A 74 -19.31 -14.43 2.11
CA SER A 74 -18.42 -14.90 3.19
C SER A 74 -17.14 -15.59 2.71
N LYS A 75 -17.25 -16.57 1.80
CA LYS A 75 -16.09 -17.29 1.24
C LYS A 75 -15.16 -16.38 0.43
N ARG A 76 -15.70 -15.41 -0.30
CA ARG A 76 -14.90 -14.45 -1.07
C ARG A 76 -14.25 -13.42 -0.15
N LEU A 77 -14.95 -12.92 0.86
CA LEU A 77 -14.41 -11.98 1.83
C LEU A 77 -13.22 -12.58 2.58
N GLU A 78 -13.30 -13.86 2.94
CA GLU A 78 -12.19 -14.58 3.57
C GLU A 78 -10.90 -14.54 2.73
N LYS A 79 -10.99 -14.52 1.40
CA LYS A 79 -9.84 -14.39 0.48
C LYS A 79 -9.11 -13.07 0.65
N PHE A 80 -9.85 -12.00 0.95
CA PHE A 80 -9.34 -10.65 1.16
C PHE A 80 -9.06 -10.33 2.63
N GLY A 81 -9.10 -11.34 3.52
CA GLY A 81 -8.93 -11.13 4.96
C GLY A 81 -10.08 -10.33 5.58
N LEU A 82 -11.27 -10.39 5.00
CA LEU A 82 -12.44 -9.62 5.39
C LEU A 82 -13.49 -10.48 6.10
N ARG A 83 -14.11 -9.90 7.13
CA ARG A 83 -15.29 -10.49 7.80
C ARG A 83 -16.60 -9.87 7.32
N SER A 84 -16.55 -8.63 6.86
CA SER A 84 -17.66 -7.87 6.30
C SER A 84 -17.10 -6.86 5.30
N VAL A 85 -17.96 -6.32 4.42
CA VAL A 85 -17.58 -5.28 3.47
C VAL A 85 -18.39 -4.03 3.73
N THR A 86 -17.68 -2.91 3.83
CA THR A 86 -18.21 -1.55 3.79
C THR A 86 -17.60 -0.85 2.58
N TYR A 87 -18.13 0.31 2.20
CA TYR A 87 -17.59 1.08 1.07
C TYR A 87 -16.08 1.36 1.25
N ASP A 88 -15.66 1.67 2.49
CA ASP A 88 -14.25 1.92 2.82
C ASP A 88 -13.39 0.64 2.90
N MET A 89 -13.99 -0.54 2.83
CA MET A 89 -13.28 -1.82 2.90
C MET A 89 -13.37 -2.64 1.62
N LEU A 90 -13.91 -2.07 0.54
CA LEU A 90 -14.01 -2.74 -0.75
C LEU A 90 -12.62 -3.21 -1.21
N PRO A 91 -12.48 -4.49 -1.60
CA PRO A 91 -11.22 -4.99 -2.12
C PRO A 91 -10.72 -4.17 -3.32
N CYS A 92 -9.44 -3.83 -3.28
CA CYS A 92 -8.75 -3.13 -4.36
C CYS A 92 -7.44 -3.89 -4.62
N VAL A 93 -7.25 -4.41 -5.83
CA VAL A 93 -6.14 -5.30 -6.17
C VAL A 93 -5.37 -4.73 -7.35
N LEU A 94 -4.06 -4.52 -7.17
CA LEU A 94 -3.14 -4.23 -8.27
C LEU A 94 -2.75 -5.54 -8.95
N LEU A 95 -3.03 -5.65 -10.24
CA LEU A 95 -2.63 -6.80 -11.05
C LEU A 95 -1.19 -6.62 -11.52
N TYR A 96 -0.45 -7.73 -11.57
CA TYR A 96 0.94 -7.75 -12.01
C TYR A 96 1.24 -8.98 -12.87
N PRO A 97 2.33 -8.96 -13.65
CA PRO A 97 2.64 -10.05 -14.57
C PRO A 97 3.02 -11.29 -13.79
N GLN A 98 2.42 -12.42 -14.13
CA GLN A 98 2.83 -13.70 -13.56
C GLN A 98 3.86 -14.37 -14.48
N ASP A 99 5.03 -14.66 -13.94
CA ASP A 99 6.04 -15.41 -14.68
C ASP A 99 5.48 -16.77 -15.13
N GLY A 100 5.52 -17.01 -16.45
CA GLY A 100 5.13 -18.27 -17.06
C GLY A 100 3.62 -18.55 -17.13
N SER A 101 2.74 -17.64 -16.70
CA SER A 101 1.30 -17.84 -16.88
C SER A 101 0.88 -17.56 -18.33
N ARG A 102 0.63 -18.63 -19.08
CA ARG A 102 -0.03 -18.59 -20.39
C ARG A 102 -1.56 -18.72 -20.30
N SER A 103 -2.11 -18.86 -19.09
CA SER A 103 -3.55 -19.05 -18.90
C SER A 103 -4.25 -17.69 -18.80
N SER A 104 -5.17 -17.41 -19.72
CA SER A 104 -6.03 -16.22 -19.71
C SER A 104 -7.03 -16.17 -18.54
N ASP A 105 -7.11 -17.24 -17.75
CA ASP A 105 -8.23 -17.49 -16.85
C ASP A 105 -7.95 -17.14 -15.38
N GLU A 106 -6.69 -16.87 -15.03
CA GLU A 106 -6.28 -16.45 -13.68
C GLU A 106 -5.41 -15.20 -13.72
N PHE A 107 -5.68 -14.28 -12.79
CA PHE A 107 -4.95 -13.03 -12.61
C PHE A 107 -4.29 -13.02 -11.24
N SER A 108 -3.00 -12.67 -11.18
CA SER A 108 -2.28 -12.48 -9.93
C SER A 108 -2.19 -11.00 -9.57
N GLY A 109 -2.31 -10.69 -8.28
CA GLY A 109 -2.31 -9.32 -7.80
C GLY A 109 -2.00 -9.19 -6.32
N VAL A 110 -1.88 -7.95 -5.85
CA VAL A 110 -1.76 -7.61 -4.43
C VAL A 110 -2.85 -6.64 -4.00
N LEU A 111 -3.36 -6.84 -2.79
CA LEU A 111 -4.31 -5.92 -2.17
C LEU A 111 -3.67 -4.58 -1.84
N LEU A 112 -4.35 -3.51 -2.22
CA LEU A 112 -3.97 -2.14 -1.91
C LEU A 112 -4.73 -1.65 -0.66
N GLY A 113 -4.06 -0.83 0.15
CA GLY A 113 -4.68 -0.14 1.27
C GLY A 113 -4.82 -0.92 2.57
N ARG A 114 -4.24 -2.12 2.68
CA ARG A 114 -4.28 -2.93 3.91
C ARG A 114 -2.90 -3.05 4.55
N ARG A 115 -2.75 -2.48 5.74
CA ARG A 115 -1.55 -2.68 6.57
C ARG A 115 -1.56 -4.08 7.17
N SER A 116 -0.40 -4.76 7.19
CA SER A 116 -0.26 -6.00 7.97
C SER A 116 -0.09 -5.73 9.46
N GLY A 117 0.36 -4.52 9.83
CA GLY A 117 0.77 -4.17 11.18
C GLY A 117 2.24 -4.51 11.49
N MET A 118 2.97 -5.02 10.50
CA MET A 118 4.39 -5.36 10.60
C MET A 118 5.24 -4.41 9.75
N LEU A 119 6.53 -4.35 10.07
CA LEU A 119 7.58 -3.70 9.31
C LEU A 119 8.44 -4.76 8.61
N VAL A 120 9.18 -4.35 7.58
CA VAL A 120 10.13 -5.25 6.89
C VAL A 120 11.18 -5.78 7.87
N GLY A 121 11.60 -4.97 8.86
CA GLY A 121 12.55 -5.38 9.90
C GLY A 121 12.01 -6.42 10.88
N ASP A 122 10.69 -6.65 10.92
CA ASP A 122 10.10 -7.72 11.75
C ASP A 122 10.23 -9.10 11.10
N LEU A 123 10.71 -9.18 9.86
CA LEU A 123 10.96 -10.44 9.17
C LEU A 123 12.26 -11.04 9.69
N GLU A 124 12.16 -11.85 10.74
CA GLU A 124 13.31 -12.45 11.43
C GLU A 124 14.23 -13.22 10.46
N PHE A 125 13.66 -13.86 9.43
CA PHE A 125 14.38 -14.50 8.32
C PHE A 125 13.47 -14.55 7.08
N VAL A 126 13.92 -14.00 5.95
CA VAL A 126 13.30 -14.27 4.63
C VAL A 126 14.19 -15.29 3.92
N GLY A 127 14.11 -16.55 4.36
CA GLY A 127 14.94 -17.65 3.86
C GLY A 127 16.43 -17.58 4.25
N ASP A 128 17.29 -18.23 3.45
CA ASP A 128 18.76 -18.28 3.62
C ASP A 128 19.49 -17.03 3.07
N VAL A 129 18.77 -15.92 2.89
CA VAL A 129 19.23 -14.78 2.11
C VAL A 129 19.60 -13.62 3.03
N GLU A 130 20.87 -13.21 3.00
CA GLU A 130 21.37 -11.95 3.60
C GLU A 130 20.82 -10.75 2.82
N PHE A 131 19.52 -10.49 2.94
CA PHE A 131 18.97 -9.20 2.54
C PHE A 131 19.50 -8.13 3.50
N ASP A 132 20.04 -7.03 2.96
CA ASP A 132 20.43 -5.85 3.75
C ASP A 132 19.17 -5.15 4.28
N GLN A 133 18.53 -5.80 5.26
CA GLN A 133 17.31 -5.34 5.92
C GLN A 133 17.48 -3.92 6.46
N SER A 134 18.72 -3.53 6.81
CA SER A 134 19.06 -2.25 7.42
C SER A 134 18.50 -1.04 6.67
N ARG A 135 18.41 -1.13 5.33
CA ARG A 135 17.92 -0.04 4.48
C ARG A 135 16.41 0.15 4.50
N PHE A 136 15.66 -0.91 4.78
CA PHE A 136 14.21 -0.91 4.70
C PHE A 136 13.52 -1.33 6.00
N MET A 137 14.26 -1.47 7.13
CA MET A 137 13.70 -1.99 8.38
C MET A 137 12.43 -1.27 8.85
N LEU A 138 12.34 0.04 8.58
CA LEU A 138 11.21 0.89 8.97
C LEU A 138 10.10 0.95 7.92
N GLU A 139 10.28 0.32 6.77
CA GLU A 139 9.26 0.28 5.73
C GLU A 139 8.11 -0.63 6.17
N PRO A 140 6.86 -0.19 5.99
CA PRO A 140 5.71 -0.99 6.36
C PRO A 140 5.50 -2.17 5.40
N LEU A 141 5.12 -3.31 5.96
CA LEU A 141 4.57 -4.43 5.22
C LEU A 141 3.07 -4.23 5.01
N TRP A 142 2.66 -4.40 3.76
CA TRP A 142 1.27 -4.38 3.35
C TRP A 142 0.76 -5.80 3.24
N PHE A 143 -0.51 -6.02 3.52
CA PHE A 143 -1.15 -7.31 3.28
C PHE A 143 -1.57 -7.38 1.80
N GLY A 144 -0.86 -8.18 1.00
CA GLY A 144 -1.13 -8.36 -0.43
C GLY A 144 -2.14 -9.48 -0.72
N GLY A 145 -2.28 -10.45 0.19
CA GLY A 145 -3.32 -11.49 0.12
C GLY A 145 -2.96 -12.73 0.93
N ARG A 146 -3.83 -13.75 0.87
CA ARG A 146 -3.69 -14.97 1.69
C ARG A 146 -2.79 -16.04 1.11
N GLU A 147 -2.47 -15.98 -0.18
CA GLU A 147 -1.50 -16.90 -0.74
C GLU A 147 -0.11 -16.48 -0.29
N LEU A 148 0.42 -17.17 0.72
CA LEU A 148 1.74 -16.89 1.28
C LEU A 148 2.83 -17.41 0.34
N LYS A 149 3.90 -16.65 0.28
CA LYS A 149 5.15 -16.98 -0.39
C LYS A 149 6.28 -16.90 0.64
N ASP A 150 7.39 -17.55 0.31
CA ASP A 150 8.56 -17.60 1.19
C ASP A 150 9.17 -16.20 1.39
N SER A 151 8.94 -15.28 0.44
CA SER A 151 9.35 -13.87 0.51
C SER A 151 8.18 -12.90 0.24
N PRO A 152 8.25 -11.68 0.80
CA PRO A 152 7.36 -10.59 0.42
C PRO A 152 7.56 -10.18 -1.05
N LEU A 153 6.48 -9.81 -1.73
CA LEU A 153 6.57 -9.17 -3.03
C LEU A 153 7.00 -7.71 -2.84
N SER A 154 8.08 -7.32 -3.51
CA SER A 154 8.50 -5.93 -3.62
C SER A 154 7.96 -5.31 -4.91
N ILE A 155 7.46 -4.08 -4.79
CA ILE A 155 6.99 -3.28 -5.91
C ILE A 155 7.73 -1.97 -5.91
N VAL A 156 8.42 -1.70 -7.00
CA VAL A 156 9.28 -0.54 -7.17
C VAL A 156 8.72 0.36 -8.27
N ALA A 157 8.63 1.65 -8.00
CA ALA A 157 8.47 2.63 -9.06
C ALA A 157 9.79 2.80 -9.79
N ALA A 158 9.89 2.31 -11.02
CA ALA A 158 11.07 2.54 -11.84
C ALA A 158 11.19 4.04 -12.14
N ASP A 159 12.28 4.66 -11.70
CA ASP A 159 12.56 6.05 -12.02
C ASP A 159 12.94 6.19 -13.51
N SER A 160 12.44 7.23 -14.16
CA SER A 160 12.56 7.56 -15.60
C SER A 160 11.44 7.08 -16.56
N GLN A 161 10.66 8.06 -17.00
CA GLN A 161 10.04 8.27 -18.32
C GLN A 161 9.09 7.22 -18.97
N LYS A 162 8.96 5.98 -18.46
CA LYS A 162 8.17 4.92 -19.11
C LYS A 162 7.00 4.34 -18.29
N GLY A 163 6.62 4.94 -17.17
CA GLY A 163 5.34 4.60 -16.52
C GLY A 163 5.23 3.23 -15.82
N GLY A 164 6.19 2.30 -15.96
CA GLY A 164 6.08 0.95 -15.39
C GLY A 164 6.40 0.79 -13.90
N PHE A 165 5.90 -0.31 -13.32
CA PHE A 165 6.30 -0.89 -12.03
C PHE A 165 7.27 -2.04 -12.26
N LEU A 166 8.21 -2.25 -11.35
CA LEU A 166 8.99 -3.48 -11.26
C LEU A 166 8.45 -4.29 -10.10
N PHE A 167 8.23 -5.58 -10.33
CA PHE A 167 7.75 -6.53 -9.35
C PHE A 167 8.88 -7.54 -9.14
N SER A 168 9.30 -7.75 -7.90
CA SER A 168 10.29 -8.77 -7.58
C SER A 168 9.98 -9.44 -6.25
N ASP A 169 10.09 -10.76 -6.24
CA ASP A 169 10.05 -11.57 -5.02
C ASP A 169 11.45 -11.73 -4.40
N ASP A 170 12.50 -11.34 -5.12
CA ASP A 170 13.87 -11.37 -4.64
C ASP A 170 14.24 -9.99 -4.10
N LEU A 171 14.30 -9.90 -2.78
CA LEU A 171 14.67 -8.68 -2.10
C LEU A 171 16.11 -8.24 -2.43
N ASN A 172 16.99 -9.14 -2.89
CA ASN A 172 18.35 -8.78 -3.31
C ASN A 172 18.36 -8.00 -4.64
N GLU A 173 17.37 -8.20 -5.50
CA GLU A 173 17.24 -7.47 -6.77
C GLU A 173 16.93 -5.99 -6.53
N LEU A 174 16.60 -5.61 -5.29
CA LEU A 174 16.43 -4.22 -4.88
C LEU A 174 17.75 -3.47 -4.66
N SER A 175 18.87 -4.03 -5.07
CA SER A 175 20.16 -3.34 -5.10
C SER A 175 20.35 -2.66 -6.46
N THR A 176 20.28 -1.34 -6.50
CA THR A 176 20.59 -0.60 -7.73
C THR A 176 22.09 -0.73 -8.06
N PRO A 177 22.47 -0.90 -9.35
CA PRO A 177 23.88 -1.05 -9.75
C PRO A 177 24.79 0.12 -9.35
N GLU A 178 24.21 1.29 -9.08
CA GLU A 178 24.93 2.53 -8.78
C GLU A 178 24.64 3.08 -7.37
N GLY A 179 23.92 2.33 -6.52
CA GLY A 179 23.54 2.80 -5.18
C GLY A 179 22.53 3.96 -5.18
N THR A 180 21.95 4.28 -6.33
CA THR A 180 20.83 5.23 -6.44
C THR A 180 19.61 4.64 -5.73
N PRO A 181 19.06 5.26 -4.68
CA PRO A 181 17.87 4.74 -4.03
C PRO A 181 16.72 4.72 -5.04
N TYR A 182 15.89 3.67 -5.03
CA TYR A 182 14.63 3.72 -5.75
C TYR A 182 13.81 4.89 -5.24
N ALA A 183 13.18 5.62 -6.17
CA ALA A 183 12.33 6.76 -5.82
C ALA A 183 11.24 6.37 -4.81
N SER A 184 10.73 5.13 -4.91
CA SER A 184 9.85 4.54 -3.90
C SER A 184 9.70 3.03 -4.07
N VAL A 185 9.62 2.30 -2.95
CA VAL A 185 9.40 0.85 -2.87
C VAL A 185 8.26 0.54 -1.92
N SER A 186 7.48 -0.51 -2.19
CA SER A 186 6.47 -1.06 -1.28
C SER A 186 6.59 -2.57 -1.19
N PHE A 187 6.38 -3.11 0.02
CA PHE A 187 6.52 -4.53 0.31
C PHE A 187 5.17 -5.13 0.69
N PHE A 188 4.80 -6.24 0.07
CA PHE A 188 3.52 -6.90 0.26
C PHE A 188 3.71 -8.35 0.72
N LEU A 189 3.04 -8.72 1.80
CA LEU A 189 2.95 -10.08 2.30
C LEU A 189 1.83 -10.83 1.58
N GLY A 190 2.23 -11.91 0.91
CA GLY A 190 1.33 -12.77 0.17
C GLY A 190 0.68 -12.09 -1.03
N ARG A 191 -0.16 -12.87 -1.72
CA ARG A 191 -0.77 -12.49 -3.00
C ARG A 191 -2.24 -12.84 -3.02
N THR A 192 -2.94 -12.21 -3.95
CA THR A 192 -4.33 -12.50 -4.28
C THR A 192 -4.40 -12.97 -5.73
N ARG A 193 -5.02 -14.14 -5.95
CA ARG A 193 -5.40 -14.57 -7.30
C ARG A 193 -6.85 -14.23 -7.57
N LEU A 194 -7.23 -13.93 -8.79
CA LEU A 194 -8.62 -13.76 -9.20
C LEU A 194 -8.86 -14.62 -10.43
N SER A 195 -9.93 -15.41 -10.43
CA SER A 195 -10.37 -16.08 -11.66
C SER A 195 -11.05 -15.08 -12.59
N ARG A 196 -11.13 -15.40 -13.89
CA ARG A 196 -11.88 -14.59 -14.85
C ARG A 196 -13.34 -14.37 -14.44
N GLU A 197 -14.00 -15.36 -13.85
CA GLU A 197 -15.37 -15.23 -13.34
C GLU A 197 -15.45 -14.26 -12.15
N GLU A 198 -14.45 -14.25 -11.27
CA GLU A 198 -14.42 -13.30 -10.16
C GLU A 198 -14.23 -11.86 -10.65
N MET A 199 -13.57 -11.64 -11.79
CA MET A 199 -13.33 -10.31 -12.36
C MET A 199 -14.62 -9.59 -12.75
N ASP A 200 -15.71 -10.31 -13.07
CA ASP A 200 -17.01 -9.70 -13.42
C ASP A 200 -17.65 -8.92 -12.26
N ASP A 201 -17.18 -9.16 -11.03
CA ASP A 201 -17.61 -8.43 -9.84
C ASP A 201 -16.71 -7.23 -9.51
N PHE A 202 -15.73 -6.91 -10.36
CA PHE A 202 -14.82 -5.79 -10.21
C PHE A 202 -14.99 -4.77 -11.34
N LEU A 203 -14.65 -3.53 -11.03
CA LEU A 203 -14.38 -2.50 -12.01
C LEU A 203 -12.88 -2.51 -12.29
N ILE A 204 -12.51 -2.51 -13.57
CA ILE A 204 -11.13 -2.57 -14.02
C ILE A 204 -10.71 -1.15 -14.39
N THR A 205 -9.61 -0.68 -13.82
CA THR A 205 -9.06 0.65 -14.09
C THR A 205 -7.59 0.58 -14.44
N GLU A 206 -7.18 1.36 -15.42
CA GLU A 206 -5.78 1.75 -15.57
C GLU A 206 -5.42 2.69 -14.42
N CYS A 207 -4.28 2.48 -13.77
CA CYS A 207 -3.83 3.31 -12.66
C CYS A 207 -2.40 3.80 -12.86
N SER A 208 -2.23 5.11 -12.65
CA SER A 208 -0.90 5.70 -12.63
C SER A 208 -0.08 5.23 -11.43
N ARG A 209 1.25 5.39 -11.53
CA ARG A 209 2.24 5.11 -10.48
C ARG A 209 1.85 5.65 -9.10
N ASP A 210 1.21 6.81 -9.09
CA ASP A 210 0.87 7.52 -7.88
C ASP A 210 -0.04 6.72 -6.94
N ILE A 211 -0.80 5.73 -7.43
CA ILE A 211 -1.76 5.01 -6.58
C ILE A 211 -1.07 4.21 -5.47
N ILE A 212 0.08 3.60 -5.71
CA ILE A 212 0.76 2.81 -4.68
C ILE A 212 1.34 3.72 -3.59
N PHE A 213 1.81 4.91 -3.98
CA PHE A 213 2.57 5.79 -3.10
C PHE A 213 1.72 6.86 -2.42
N ARG A 214 0.59 7.28 -3.03
CA ARG A 214 -0.36 8.19 -2.38
C ARG A 214 -1.02 7.51 -1.18
N VAL A 215 -1.40 6.24 -1.32
CA VAL A 215 -1.95 5.37 -0.28
C VAL A 215 -1.05 5.23 0.95
N ARG A 216 0.26 5.53 0.82
CA ARG A 216 1.19 5.57 1.96
C ARG A 216 1.13 6.87 2.76
N SER A 217 0.87 7.99 2.09
CA SER A 217 1.36 9.31 2.48
C SER A 217 0.38 10.14 3.32
N ARG A 218 -0.91 9.95 3.08
CA ARG A 218 -1.95 10.65 3.80
C ARG A 218 -2.64 9.58 4.65
N GLY A 219 -2.93 9.88 5.92
CA GLY A 219 -3.64 8.95 6.81
C GLY A 219 -5.06 8.74 6.29
N GLU A 220 -5.20 7.95 5.23
CA GLU A 220 -6.21 8.19 4.20
C GLU A 220 -7.45 7.31 4.33
N PRO A 221 -8.55 7.80 3.74
CA PRO A 221 -9.68 6.98 3.36
C PRO A 221 -9.26 5.77 2.52
N SER A 222 -10.21 4.87 2.32
CA SER A 222 -10.03 3.70 1.49
C SER A 222 -9.54 4.01 0.07
N VAL A 223 -8.48 3.33 -0.38
CA VAL A 223 -8.02 3.34 -1.78
C VAL A 223 -9.17 3.09 -2.76
N ALA A 224 -10.06 2.16 -2.39
CA ALA A 224 -11.24 1.86 -3.19
C ALA A 224 -12.14 3.09 -3.35
N ARG A 225 -12.34 3.88 -2.28
CA ARG A 225 -13.16 5.09 -2.30
C ARG A 225 -12.59 6.15 -3.23
N GLU A 226 -11.26 6.33 -3.25
CA GLU A 226 -10.63 7.29 -4.15
C GLU A 226 -10.76 6.88 -5.61
N ILE A 227 -10.51 5.61 -5.92
CA ILE A 227 -10.70 5.09 -7.27
C ILE A 227 -12.16 5.27 -7.68
N LEU A 228 -13.11 4.84 -6.86
CA LEU A 228 -14.54 4.91 -7.18
C LEU A 228 -15.01 6.36 -7.39
N ALA A 229 -14.53 7.31 -6.57
CA ALA A 229 -14.83 8.73 -6.76
C ALA A 229 -14.34 9.25 -8.12
N LEU A 230 -13.16 8.82 -8.59
CA LEU A 230 -12.64 9.18 -9.91
C LEU A 230 -13.41 8.52 -11.06
N LEU A 231 -13.95 7.33 -10.82
CA LEU A 231 -14.79 6.62 -11.77
C LEU A 231 -16.25 7.11 -11.77
N GLY A 232 -16.61 8.04 -10.88
CA GLY A 232 -17.98 8.55 -10.72
C GLY A 232 -18.97 7.51 -10.20
N GLN A 233 -18.51 6.60 -9.32
CA GLN A 233 -19.28 5.48 -8.75
C GLN A 233 -19.71 5.72 -7.29
#